data_AF-A0A1M3LD70-F1
#
_entry.id   AF-A0A1M3LD70-F1
#
_cell.length_a   1.000
_cell.length_b   1.000
_cell.length_c   1.000
_cell.angle_alpha   90.00
_cell.angle_beta   90.00
_cell.angle_gamma   90.00
#
_symmetry.space_group_name_H-M   'P 1'
#
loop_
_entity.id
_entity.type
_entity.pdbx_description
1 polymer ?
#
loop_
_entity_poly.entity_id
_entity_poly.type
_entity_poly.pdbx_seq_one_letter_code
_entity_poly.pdbx_strand_id
1 'polypeptide(L)'
;MKEFCSKFYIIPITDIASIANNIVVPVDGASVDTLFSEVLSIDPKPDNADAGLSLSLSQDIIIDKVSSLVASKYNYPRYCVLIIYYTDGTYTIYGSTDYPVVAYITPGIQSDTLSVSLQTPVIPLI
;
A
#
# COMPACT_ATOMS: atom_id res chain seq x y z
N MET A 1 -7.81 18.54 0.01
CA MET A 1 -7.29 17.72 -1.11
C MET A 1 -5.82 17.48 -0.79
N LYS A 2 -5.42 16.26 -0.40
CA LYS A 2 -4.00 15.97 -0.07
C LYS A 2 -3.25 15.81 -1.39
N GLU A 3 -2.29 16.69 -1.64
CA GLU A 3 -1.56 16.81 -2.91
C GLU A 3 -0.42 15.80 -3.03
N PHE A 4 -0.35 15.18 -4.23
CA PHE A 4 0.77 14.50 -4.87
C PHE A 4 1.78 13.81 -3.94
N CYS A 5 1.68 12.49 -3.80
CA CYS A 5 2.76 11.67 -3.29
C CYS A 5 3.48 11.02 -4.48
N SER A 6 4.73 11.43 -4.71
CA SER A 6 5.56 10.82 -5.76
C SER A 6 6.26 9.54 -5.31
N LYS A 7 6.24 9.22 -4.01
CA LYS A 7 7.03 8.14 -3.42
C LYS A 7 6.30 7.48 -2.25
N PHE A 8 6.13 6.16 -2.35
CA PHE A 8 5.51 5.37 -1.29
C PHE A 8 6.25 4.06 -1.08
N TYR A 9 6.00 3.42 0.07
CA TYR A 9 6.61 2.14 0.42
C TYR A 9 5.58 1.03 0.42
N ILE A 10 6.02 -0.13 -0.03
CA ILE A 10 5.28 -1.39 0.10
C ILE A 10 6.15 -2.38 0.89
N ILE A 11 5.58 -2.97 1.92
CA ILE A 11 6.29 -3.90 2.81
C ILE A 11 5.43 -5.14 2.97
N PRO A 12 5.90 -6.35 2.59
CA PRO A 12 5.17 -7.58 2.85
C PRO A 12 4.97 -7.77 4.35
N ILE A 13 3.82 -8.32 4.76
CA ILE A 13 3.58 -8.57 6.19
C ILE A 13 4.60 -9.54 6.82
N THR A 14 5.19 -10.42 6.01
CA THR A 14 6.26 -11.34 6.44
C THR A 14 7.55 -10.62 6.84
N ASP A 15 7.72 -9.40 6.34
CA ASP A 15 8.91 -8.58 6.50
C ASP A 15 8.69 -7.52 7.60
N ILE A 16 7.56 -7.58 8.33
CA ILE A 16 7.19 -6.66 9.40
C ILE A 16 7.32 -7.35 10.76
N ALA A 17 8.14 -6.79 11.66
CA ALA A 17 8.29 -7.27 13.02
C ALA A 17 7.15 -6.81 13.93
N SER A 18 6.71 -5.55 13.79
CA SER A 18 5.57 -5.01 14.53
C SER A 18 4.96 -3.78 13.85
N ILE A 19 3.68 -3.54 14.13
CA ILE A 19 2.98 -2.30 13.78
C ILE A 19 2.34 -1.77 15.06
N ALA A 20 2.83 -0.63 15.55
CA ALA A 20 2.30 -0.01 16.77
C ALA A 20 2.38 1.50 16.66
N ASN A 21 1.35 2.21 17.14
CA ASN A 21 1.30 3.67 17.16
C ASN A 21 1.63 4.32 15.80
N ASN A 22 1.12 3.74 14.70
CA ASN A 22 1.40 4.18 13.33
C ASN A 22 2.89 4.10 12.93
N ILE A 23 3.66 3.25 13.59
CA ILE A 23 5.04 2.94 13.23
C ILE A 23 5.08 1.50 12.75
N VAL A 24 5.53 1.31 11.51
CA VAL A 24 5.85 -0.02 10.96
C VAL A 24 7.32 -0.28 11.24
N VAL A 25 7.60 -1.31 12.04
CA VAL A 25 8.96 -1.77 12.32
C VAL A 25 9.22 -2.99 11.44
N PRO A 26 10.10 -2.90 10.43
CA PRO A 26 10.48 -4.05 9.63
C PRO A 26 11.31 -5.04 10.45
N VAL A 27 11.32 -6.31 10.01
CA VAL A 27 12.27 -7.31 10.52
C VAL A 27 13.69 -6.85 10.22
N ASP A 28 14.65 -7.16 11.10
CA ASP A 28 16.04 -6.77 10.91
C ASP A 28 16.60 -7.34 9.59
N GLY A 29 17.24 -6.48 8.80
CA GLY A 29 17.73 -6.80 7.46
C GLY A 29 16.66 -6.89 6.35
N ALA A 30 15.38 -6.68 6.64
CA ALA A 30 14.34 -6.65 5.61
C ALA A 30 14.42 -5.39 4.75
N SER A 31 14.30 -5.56 3.43
CA SER A 31 14.29 -4.45 2.48
C SER A 31 12.88 -3.90 2.31
N VAL A 32 12.74 -2.58 2.50
CA VAL A 32 11.51 -1.84 2.17
C VAL A 32 11.51 -1.51 0.68
N ASP A 33 10.50 -1.97 -0.04
CA ASP A 33 10.38 -1.71 -1.47
C ASP A 33 9.78 -0.31 -1.68
N THR A 34 10.52 0.52 -2.41
CA THR A 34 10.13 1.90 -2.71
C THR A 34 9.56 1.98 -4.13
N LEU A 35 8.37 2.58 -4.25
CA LEU A 35 7.67 2.78 -5.50
C LEU A 35 7.43 4.28 -5.72
N PHE A 36 7.35 4.68 -6.98
CA PHE A 36 7.13 6.05 -7.38
C PHE A 36 5.92 6.15 -8.31
N SER A 37 5.15 7.24 -8.20
CA SER A 37 3.97 7.49 -9.06
C SER A 37 3.82 8.98 -9.26
N GLU A 38 3.63 9.46 -10.49
CA GLU A 38 3.40 10.88 -10.74
C GLU A 38 2.11 11.39 -10.10
N VAL A 39 1.08 10.54 -10.06
CA VAL A 39 -0.25 10.88 -9.53
C VAL A 39 -0.74 9.76 -8.63
N LEU A 40 -0.68 10.00 -7.33
CA LEU A 40 -1.22 9.11 -6.32
C LEU A 40 -2.43 9.74 -5.64
N SER A 41 -3.60 9.13 -5.83
CA SER A 41 -4.82 9.46 -5.11
C SER A 41 -5.42 8.15 -4.62
N ILE A 42 -5.50 7.96 -3.30
CA ILE A 42 -6.17 6.81 -2.70
C ILE A 42 -7.51 7.29 -2.13
N ASP A 43 -8.59 6.67 -2.58
CA ASP A 43 -9.96 7.01 -2.19
C ASP A 43 -10.67 5.77 -1.64
N PRO A 44 -10.53 5.49 -0.33
CA PRO A 44 -11.20 4.36 0.29
C PRO A 44 -12.71 4.65 0.36
N LYS A 45 -13.53 3.69 -0.08
CA LYS A 45 -14.98 3.82 -0.15
C LYS A 45 -15.64 3.12 1.04
N PRO A 46 -16.64 3.73 1.68
CA PRO A 46 -17.45 3.03 2.66
C PRO A 46 -18.18 1.89 1.94
N ASP A 47 -18.05 0.69 2.47
CA ASP A 47 -18.76 -0.50 2.06
C ASP A 47 -19.71 -0.91 3.18
N ASN A 48 -21.01 -0.75 2.91
CA ASN A 48 -22.08 -1.07 3.85
C ASN A 48 -22.35 -2.57 3.75
N ALA A 49 -21.61 -3.37 4.49
CA ALA A 49 -21.98 -4.77 4.72
C ALA A 49 -22.97 -4.86 5.88
N ASP A 50 -23.90 -5.82 5.84
CA ASP A 50 -24.96 -6.07 6.84
C ASP A 50 -24.47 -6.21 8.31
N ALA A 51 -23.15 -6.29 8.54
CA ALA A 51 -22.50 -6.46 9.84
C ALA A 51 -21.82 -5.18 10.41
N GLY A 52 -21.88 -4.04 9.71
CA GLY A 52 -21.29 -2.77 10.16
C GLY A 52 -20.60 -1.97 9.05
N LEU A 53 -20.12 -0.77 9.38
CA LEU A 53 -19.33 0.06 8.44
C LEU A 53 -17.99 -0.63 8.18
N SER A 54 -17.75 -1.01 6.93
CA SER A 54 -16.43 -1.45 6.46
C SER A 54 -15.88 -0.45 5.45
N LEU A 55 -14.56 -0.35 5.35
CA LEU A 55 -13.89 0.43 4.31
C LEU A 55 -13.26 -0.53 3.32
N SER A 56 -13.59 -0.32 2.06
CA SER A 56 -13.01 -1.02 0.93
C SER A 56 -12.13 -0.06 0.15
N LEU A 57 -10.96 -0.53 -0.24
CA LEU A 57 -10.09 0.13 -1.20
C LEU A 57 -9.81 -0.90 -2.28
N SER A 58 -10.01 -0.53 -3.54
CA SER A 58 -9.59 -1.32 -4.69
C SER A 58 -9.18 -0.35 -5.78
N GLN A 59 -7.90 -0.33 -6.12
CA GLN A 59 -7.36 0.67 -7.00
C GLN A 59 -6.13 0.18 -7.76
N ASP A 60 -6.06 0.60 -9.02
CA ASP A 60 -4.87 0.48 -9.85
C ASP A 60 -4.12 1.81 -9.88
N ILE A 61 -2.83 1.76 -9.58
CA ILE A 61 -1.94 2.90 -9.48
C ILE A 61 -0.87 2.72 -10.54
N ILE A 62 -0.73 3.70 -11.43
CA ILE A 62 0.36 3.73 -12.40
C ILE A 62 1.62 4.17 -11.65
N ILE A 63 2.64 3.32 -11.69
CA ILE A 63 3.93 3.55 -11.04
C ILE A 63 5.06 3.57 -12.07
N ASP A 64 6.17 4.20 -11.69
CA ASP A 64 7.42 4.12 -12.45
C ASP A 64 7.88 2.68 -12.60
N LYS A 65 8.71 2.44 -13.62
CA LYS A 65 9.28 1.12 -13.83
C LYS A 65 10.06 0.63 -12.62
N VAL A 66 9.66 -0.52 -12.10
CA VAL A 66 10.38 -1.18 -11.00
C VAL A 66 11.46 -2.12 -11.52
N SER A 67 12.42 -2.43 -10.67
CA SER A 67 13.43 -3.45 -10.98
C SER A 67 12.78 -4.83 -11.16
N SER A 68 13.43 -5.72 -11.93
CA SER A 68 12.95 -7.09 -12.12
C SER A 68 12.81 -7.86 -10.81
N LEU A 69 13.60 -7.50 -9.78
CA LEU A 69 13.54 -8.13 -8.46
C LEU A 69 12.25 -7.75 -7.73
N VAL A 70 11.87 -6.47 -7.74
CA VAL A 70 10.60 -5.99 -7.18
C VAL A 70 9.41 -6.53 -7.98
N ALA A 71 9.46 -6.46 -9.31
CA ALA A 71 8.42 -7.03 -10.17
C ALA A 71 8.20 -8.54 -9.90
N SER A 72 9.28 -9.30 -9.76
CA SER A 72 9.19 -10.73 -9.42
C SER A 72 8.73 -10.98 -7.99
N LYS A 73 9.00 -10.06 -7.05
CA LYS A 73 8.49 -10.16 -5.68
C LYS A 73 6.96 -10.02 -5.69
N TYR A 74 6.41 -9.10 -6.48
CA TYR A 74 4.98 -8.80 -6.52
C TYR A 74 4.25 -9.35 -7.76
N ASN A 75 4.77 -10.40 -8.40
CA ASN A 75 4.15 -11.01 -9.59
C ASN A 75 2.87 -11.82 -9.30
N TYR A 76 2.52 -11.99 -8.02
CA TYR A 76 1.26 -12.56 -7.55
C TYR A 76 0.74 -11.72 -6.37
N PRO A 77 -0.57 -11.80 -6.06
CA PRO A 77 -1.16 -11.09 -4.92
C PRO A 77 -0.44 -11.40 -3.61
N ARG A 78 0.08 -10.36 -2.94
CA ARG A 78 0.76 -10.47 -1.65
C ARG A 78 0.13 -9.59 -0.59
N TYR A 79 0.08 -10.12 0.63
CA TYR A 79 -0.31 -9.36 1.81
C TYR A 79 0.82 -8.42 2.25
N CYS A 80 0.51 -7.14 2.31
CA CYS A 80 1.45 -6.06 2.52
C CYS A 80 0.84 -4.96 3.38
N VAL A 81 1.70 -4.04 3.81
CA VAL A 81 1.35 -2.72 4.30
C VAL A 81 1.88 -1.70 3.30
N LEU A 82 1.06 -0.70 3.02
CA LEU A 82 1.37 0.40 2.12
C LEU A 82 1.55 1.69 2.94
N ILE A 83 2.64 2.40 2.75
CA ILE A 83 2.94 3.66 3.46
C ILE A 83 3.12 4.77 2.44
N ILE A 84 2.24 5.77 2.49
CA ILE A 84 2.21 6.87 1.53
C ILE A 84 2.71 8.13 2.20
N TYR A 85 3.76 8.75 1.65
CA TYR A 85 4.33 10.01 2.16
C TYR A 85 3.85 11.19 1.32
N TYR A 86 3.12 12.11 1.93
CA TYR A 86 2.62 13.29 1.26
C TYR A 86 3.67 14.42 1.25
N THR A 87 3.48 15.38 0.35
CA THR A 87 4.37 16.55 0.20
C THR A 87 4.41 17.46 1.44
N ASP A 88 3.37 17.41 2.27
CA ASP A 88 3.31 18.13 3.55
C ASP A 88 4.12 17.45 4.67
N GLY A 89 4.79 16.33 4.37
CA GLY A 89 5.59 15.56 5.31
C GLY A 89 4.76 14.59 6.18
N THR A 90 3.43 14.58 6.04
CA THR A 90 2.57 13.59 6.67
C THR A 90 2.66 12.27 5.91
N TYR A 91 2.26 11.18 6.57
CA TYR A 91 2.13 9.90 5.90
C TYR A 91 0.86 9.20 6.36
N THR A 92 0.34 8.32 5.51
CA THR A 92 -0.77 7.43 5.85
C THR A 92 -0.35 5.99 5.62
N ILE A 93 -0.70 5.14 6.58
CA ILE A 93 -0.48 3.70 6.50
C ILE A 93 -1.79 3.03 6.12
N TYR A 94 -1.76 2.21 5.08
CA TYR A 94 -2.87 1.36 4.68
C TYR A 94 -2.53 -0.10 4.96
N GLY A 95 -3.47 -0.76 5.66
CA GLY A 95 -3.35 -2.14 6.07
C GLY A 95 -2.71 -2.32 7.45
N SER A 96 -2.94 -3.48 8.02
CA SER A 96 -2.33 -3.96 9.27
C SER A 96 -2.01 -5.45 9.17
N THR A 97 -1.48 -6.04 10.24
CA THR A 97 -1.29 -7.50 10.31
C THR A 97 -2.61 -8.26 10.26
N ASP A 98 -3.69 -7.70 10.80
CA ASP A 98 -5.02 -8.33 10.84
C ASP A 98 -5.82 -8.07 9.56
N TYR A 99 -5.62 -6.90 8.94
CA TYR A 99 -6.30 -6.48 7.71
C TYR A 99 -5.27 -5.97 6.71
N PRO A 100 -4.47 -6.86 6.08
CA PRO A 100 -3.41 -6.44 5.16
C PRO A 100 -3.96 -5.92 3.84
N VAL A 101 -3.19 -5.05 3.19
CA VAL A 101 -3.40 -4.70 1.78
C VAL A 101 -2.94 -5.88 0.94
N VAL A 102 -3.76 -6.30 -0.01
CA VAL A 102 -3.35 -7.20 -1.08
C VAL A 102 -2.79 -6.36 -2.21
N ALA A 103 -1.56 -6.63 -2.60
CA ALA A 103 -0.87 -5.89 -3.65
C ALA A 103 -0.18 -6.81 -4.64
N TYR A 104 -0.23 -6.45 -5.93
CA TYR A 104 0.57 -7.09 -6.98
C TYR A 104 0.93 -6.07 -8.05
N ILE A 105 2.03 -6.33 -8.76
CA ILE A 105 2.55 -5.46 -9.81
C ILE A 105 2.42 -6.18 -11.14
N THR A 106 1.78 -5.51 -12.10
CA THR A 106 1.71 -5.93 -13.50
C THR A 106 2.73 -5.14 -14.30
N PRO A 107 3.77 -5.80 -14.87
CA PRO A 107 4.79 -5.09 -15.62
C PRO A 107 4.29 -4.56 -16.96
N GLY A 108 4.47 -3.27 -17.24
CA GLY A 108 4.14 -2.67 -18.55
C GLY A 108 5.37 -2.44 -19.45
N ILE A 109 5.22 -1.62 -20.51
CA ILE A 109 6.36 -1.28 -21.39
C ILE A 109 7.09 -0.04 -20.86
N GLN A 110 6.36 1.03 -20.57
CA GLN A 110 6.91 2.33 -20.15
C GLN A 110 6.77 2.58 -18.64
N SER A 111 5.76 1.97 -18.02
CA SER A 111 5.42 2.09 -16.61
C SER A 111 4.91 0.74 -16.11
N ASP A 112 4.79 0.59 -14.79
CA ASP A 112 4.17 -0.57 -14.16
C ASP A 112 2.82 -0.19 -13.56
N THR A 113 1.98 -1.19 -13.32
CA THR A 113 0.71 -1.00 -12.63
C THR A 113 0.75 -1.74 -11.32
N LEU A 114 0.61 -1.01 -10.21
CA LEU A 114 0.39 -1.56 -8.89
C LEU A 114 -1.11 -1.64 -8.64
N SER A 115 -1.62 -2.85 -8.50
CA SER A 115 -2.99 -3.09 -8.09
C SER A 115 -3.02 -3.35 -6.59
N VAL A 116 -3.80 -2.55 -5.85
CA VAL A 116 -4.00 -2.68 -4.41
C VAL A 116 -5.46 -2.92 -4.07
N SER A 117 -5.71 -3.82 -3.12
CA SER A 117 -7.02 -3.98 -2.50
C SER A 117 -6.92 -4.16 -0.98
N LEU A 118 -7.89 -3.61 -0.26
CA LEU A 118 -7.98 -3.69 1.19
C LEU A 118 -9.45 -3.69 1.57
N GLN A 119 -9.81 -4.54 2.53
CA GLN A 119 -11.11 -4.49 3.19
C GLN A 119 -10.86 -4.53 4.69
N THR A 120 -11.34 -3.51 5.40
CA THR A 120 -11.12 -3.38 6.84
C THR A 120 -12.38 -2.84 7.52
N PRO A 121 -12.81 -3.41 8.65
CA PRO A 121 -13.86 -2.81 9.49
C PRO A 121 -13.34 -1.58 10.25
N VAL A 122 -12.02 -1.40 10.29
CA VAL A 122 -11.33 -0.29 10.97
C VAL A 122 -11.02 0.79 9.94
N ILE A 123 -11.61 1.97 10.13
CA ILE A 123 -11.21 3.19 9.42
C ILE A 123 -9.71 3.39 9.67
N PRO A 124 -8.85 3.62 8.66
CA PRO A 124 -7.53 4.16 8.94
C PRO A 124 -7.74 5.59 9.46
N LEU A 125 -7.95 5.71 10.76
CA LEU A 125 -7.66 6.89 11.56
C LEU A 125 -6.14 6.80 11.78
N ILE A 126 -5.28 7.69 11.31
CA ILE A 126 -5.35 9.14 11.04
C ILE A 126 -4.19 9.45 10.08
#